data_AF-A0A563F0P0-F1
#
_entry.id   AF-A0A563F0P0-F1
#
_cell.length_a   1.000
_cell.length_b   1.000
_cell.length_c   1.000
_cell.angle_alpha   90.00
_cell.angle_beta   90.00
_cell.angle_gamma   90.00
#
_symmetry.space_group_name_H-M   'P 1'
#
loop_
_entity.id
_entity.type
_entity.pdbx_description
1 polymer ?
#
loop_
_entity_poly.entity_id
_entity_poly.type
_entity_poly.pdbx_seq_one_letter_code
_entity_poly.pdbx_strand_id
1 'polypeptide(L)'
;MPQEEAERRVAGPGDVDWGGSRGGEPTQAELDFATALTALVPRQNCWLDFWLHADGDGTPWLLVSHDVIEDRAVLATLRLDFDENGIRGGWSPACLNWDDGVRAEAAQIDVSGPDGLDLRAAGHTAEEMALRAAEWFTTPKNRRFGPPCRT
;
A
#
# COMPACT_ATOMS: atom_id res chain seq x y z
N MET A 1 -7.54 32.79 31.79
CA MET A 1 -6.80 31.52 31.85
C MET A 1 -7.32 30.65 30.73
N PRO A 2 -6.46 30.29 29.75
CA PRO A 2 -6.83 29.63 28.49
C PRO A 2 -6.74 28.10 28.59
N GLN A 3 -7.07 27.44 27.47
CA GLN A 3 -6.79 26.05 27.06
C GLN A 3 -7.98 25.10 27.05
N GLU A 4 -8.50 24.86 25.85
CA GLU A 4 -8.75 23.52 25.30
C GLU A 4 -8.82 23.67 23.77
N GLU A 5 -7.65 23.88 23.16
CA GLU A 5 -7.47 23.68 21.72
C GLU A 5 -7.42 22.18 21.46
N ALA A 6 -8.38 21.70 20.67
CA ALA A 6 -8.36 20.38 20.10
C ALA A 6 -7.12 20.24 19.21
N GLU A 7 -6.08 19.61 19.75
CA GLU A 7 -4.91 19.19 18.99
C GLU A 7 -5.35 18.19 17.93
N ARG A 8 -5.41 18.67 16.68
CA ARG A 8 -5.33 17.82 15.49
C ARG A 8 -4.03 17.02 15.58
N ARG A 9 -4.12 15.76 15.98
CA ARG A 9 -3.02 14.81 15.82
C ARG A 9 -2.85 14.53 14.34
N VAL A 10 -1.90 15.21 13.73
CA VAL A 10 -1.27 14.77 12.48
C VAL A 10 -0.50 13.51 12.83
N ALA A 11 -0.80 12.40 12.14
CA ALA A 11 -0.11 11.12 12.33
C ALA A 11 1.41 11.32 12.19
N GLY A 12 2.15 10.92 13.21
CA GLY A 12 3.61 10.95 13.18
C GLY A 12 4.17 9.67 12.56
N PRO A 13 5.49 9.62 12.26
CA PRO A 13 6.18 8.46 11.64
C PRO A 13 6.20 7.17 12.49
N GLY A 14 5.37 7.06 13.54
CA GLY A 14 5.21 5.88 14.39
C GLY A 14 3.83 5.19 14.29
N ASP A 15 2.99 5.60 13.34
CA ASP A 15 1.61 5.10 13.20
C ASP A 15 1.44 4.07 12.05
N VAL A 16 2.52 3.62 11.41
CA VAL A 16 2.46 2.53 10.42
C VAL A 16 2.43 1.19 11.16
N ASP A 17 1.39 0.40 10.90
CA ASP A 17 1.27 -0.96 11.41
C ASP A 17 1.97 -1.92 10.44
N TRP A 18 3.05 -2.54 10.91
CA TRP A 18 3.93 -3.37 10.08
C TRP A 18 3.64 -4.85 10.31
N GLY A 19 3.29 -5.56 9.24
CA GLY A 19 3.32 -7.02 9.16
C GLY A 19 4.52 -7.53 8.35
N GLY A 20 4.51 -8.82 8.03
CA GLY A 20 5.40 -9.42 7.04
C GLY A 20 6.25 -10.57 7.57
N SER A 21 6.93 -11.23 6.64
CA SER A 21 7.80 -12.37 6.92
C SER A 21 9.27 -11.99 7.09
N ARG A 22 9.67 -10.80 6.64
CA ARG A 22 11.02 -10.28 6.89
C ARG A 22 11.09 -9.68 8.29
N GLY A 23 11.79 -10.36 9.19
CA GLY A 23 12.15 -9.80 10.49
C GLY A 23 13.17 -8.67 10.36
N GLY A 24 13.05 -7.64 11.20
CA GLY A 24 13.95 -6.47 11.22
C GLY A 24 13.20 -5.17 10.99
N GLU A 25 13.94 -4.06 11.04
CA GLU A 25 13.40 -2.72 10.78
C GLU A 25 13.20 -2.50 9.26
N PRO A 26 12.19 -1.70 8.86
CA PRO A 26 12.06 -1.27 7.47
C PRO A 26 13.33 -0.52 7.05
N THR A 27 13.67 -0.62 5.77
CA THR A 27 14.66 0.30 5.17
C THR A 27 14.13 1.73 5.19
N GLN A 28 15.04 2.70 5.06
CA GLN A 28 14.64 4.12 5.02
C GLN A 28 13.64 4.39 3.89
N ALA A 29 13.85 3.81 2.71
CA ALA A 29 12.94 3.99 1.57
C ALA A 29 11.54 3.41 1.84
N GLU A 30 11.44 2.24 2.47
CA GLU A 30 10.14 1.63 2.83
C GLU A 30 9.42 2.46 3.91
N LEU A 31 10.17 2.97 4.89
CA LEU A 31 9.65 3.84 5.93
C LEU A 31 9.14 5.18 5.36
N ASP A 32 9.94 5.82 4.49
CA ASP A 32 9.58 7.08 3.83
C ASP A 32 8.34 6.90 2.95
N PHE A 33 8.31 5.81 2.16
CA PHE A 33 7.15 5.46 1.34
C PHE A 33 5.89 5.26 2.18
N ALA A 34 5.94 4.41 3.21
CA ALA A 34 4.77 4.09 4.02
C ALA A 34 4.28 5.29 4.84
N THR A 35 5.20 6.10 5.35
CA THR A 35 4.88 7.34 6.08
C THR A 35 4.19 8.34 5.17
N ALA A 36 4.75 8.58 3.97
CA ALA A 36 4.16 9.48 2.99
C ALA A 36 2.79 8.97 2.52
N LEU A 37 2.66 7.69 2.23
CA LEU A 37 1.39 7.09 1.79
C LEU A 37 0.31 7.19 2.87
N THR A 38 0.64 6.90 4.13
CA THR A 38 -0.29 7.00 5.27
C THR A 38 -0.76 8.44 5.49
N ALA A 39 0.10 9.43 5.26
CA ALA A 39 -0.28 10.84 5.34
C ALA A 39 -1.23 11.26 4.20
N LEU A 40 -1.09 10.66 3.02
CA LEU A 40 -1.89 10.96 1.82
C LEU A 40 -3.21 10.18 1.77
N VAL A 41 -3.27 8.99 2.35
CA VAL A 41 -4.45 8.11 2.40
C VAL A 41 -4.80 7.82 3.86
N PRO A 42 -5.58 8.71 4.51
CA PRO A 42 -5.93 8.54 5.92
C PRO A 42 -6.73 7.27 6.16
N ARG A 43 -6.51 6.61 7.31
CA ARG A 43 -7.19 5.35 7.68
C ARG A 43 -8.73 5.43 7.66
N GLN A 44 -9.30 6.61 7.88
CA GLN A 44 -10.76 6.82 7.82
C GLN A 44 -11.32 6.66 6.41
N ASN A 45 -10.46 6.82 5.41
CA ASN A 45 -10.77 6.76 4.00
C ASN A 45 -10.39 5.43 3.38
N CYS A 46 -9.26 4.85 3.82
CA CYS A 46 -8.78 3.56 3.40
C CYS A 46 -7.90 2.95 4.47
N TRP A 47 -8.21 1.72 4.90
CA TRP A 47 -7.28 0.96 5.71
C TRP A 47 -6.24 0.31 4.79
N LEU A 48 -4.97 0.68 4.97
CA LEU A 48 -3.83 0.12 4.25
C LEU A 48 -2.98 -0.68 5.23
N ASP A 49 -2.67 -1.91 4.87
CA ASP A 49 -1.74 -2.77 5.61
C ASP A 49 -0.39 -2.82 4.89
N PHE A 50 0.70 -2.80 5.67
CA PHE A 50 2.08 -2.72 5.17
C PHE A 50 2.85 -3.96 5.62
N TRP A 51 3.40 -4.73 4.68
CA TRP A 51 4.05 -6.01 4.96
C TRP A 51 5.49 -6.02 4.42
N LEU A 52 6.46 -6.20 5.31
CA LEU A 52 7.87 -6.26 4.96
C LEU A 52 8.24 -7.66 4.47
N HIS A 53 8.84 -7.71 3.28
CA HIS A 53 9.32 -8.93 2.67
C HIS A 53 10.75 -8.79 2.15
N ALA A 54 11.32 -9.94 1.78
CA ALA A 54 12.55 -10.01 1.01
C ALA A 54 12.41 -11.13 -0.03
N ASP A 55 13.07 -10.96 -1.17
CA ASP A 55 13.28 -12.04 -2.13
C ASP A 55 14.23 -13.11 -1.58
N GLY A 56 14.36 -14.23 -2.30
CA GLY A 56 15.26 -15.32 -1.92
C GLY A 56 16.74 -14.91 -1.87
N ASP A 57 17.14 -13.80 -2.48
CA ASP A 57 18.48 -13.22 -2.42
C ASP A 57 18.64 -12.15 -1.33
N GLY A 58 17.58 -11.86 -0.57
CA GLY A 58 17.56 -10.85 0.49
C GLY A 58 17.18 -9.45 0.03
N THR A 59 16.86 -9.24 -1.26
CA THR A 59 16.40 -7.93 -1.76
C THR A 59 15.09 -7.54 -1.08
N PRO A 60 15.04 -6.41 -0.35
CA PRO A 60 13.85 -6.01 0.38
C PRO A 60 12.76 -5.48 -0.55
N TRP A 61 11.52 -5.73 -0.17
CA TRP A 61 10.36 -5.11 -0.80
C TRP A 61 9.20 -5.02 0.19
N LEU A 62 8.31 -4.07 -0.08
CA LEU A 62 7.15 -3.77 0.73
C LEU A 62 5.89 -4.12 -0.04
N LEU A 63 5.02 -4.94 0.56
CA LEU A 63 3.66 -5.15 0.09
C LEU A 63 2.74 -4.18 0.83
N VAL A 64 1.90 -3.47 0.07
CA VAL A 64 0.80 -2.66 0.59
C VAL A 64 -0.51 -3.23 0.09
N SER A 65 -1.47 -3.43 0.98
CA SER A 65 -2.76 -4.00 0.65
C SER A 65 -3.93 -3.21 1.20
N HIS A 66 -5.05 -3.29 0.48
CA HIS A 66 -6.35 -2.81 0.93
C HIS A 66 -7.43 -3.86 0.65
N ASP A 67 -8.08 -4.31 1.71
CA ASP A 67 -9.18 -5.27 1.62
C ASP A 67 -10.54 -4.57 1.48
N VAL A 68 -11.27 -4.95 0.43
CA VAL A 68 -12.69 -4.62 0.28
C VAL A 68 -13.51 -5.67 1.03
N ILE A 69 -14.10 -5.26 2.15
CA ILE A 69 -14.85 -6.13 3.04
C ILE A 69 -16.36 -5.88 2.90
N GLU A 70 -17.13 -6.94 2.67
CA GLU A 70 -18.61 -6.94 2.73
C GLU A 70 -19.06 -8.10 3.61
N ASP A 71 -20.05 -7.89 4.48
CA ASP A 71 -20.60 -8.92 5.37
C ASP A 71 -19.54 -9.75 6.14
N ARG A 72 -18.45 -9.08 6.56
CA ARG A 72 -17.29 -9.66 7.28
C ARG A 72 -16.44 -10.64 6.47
N ALA A 73 -16.56 -10.63 5.14
CA ALA A 73 -15.70 -11.37 4.23
C ALA A 73 -14.90 -10.42 3.35
N VAL A 74 -13.63 -10.76 3.11
CA VAL A 74 -12.81 -10.08 2.09
C VAL A 74 -13.32 -10.51 0.71
N LEU A 75 -13.84 -9.57 -0.06
CA LEU A 75 -14.35 -9.81 -1.42
C LEU A 75 -13.26 -9.64 -2.48
N ALA A 76 -12.37 -8.68 -2.26
CA ALA A 76 -11.28 -8.36 -3.15
C ALA A 76 -10.18 -7.64 -2.37
N THR A 77 -8.94 -7.83 -2.79
CA THR A 77 -7.81 -7.09 -2.24
C THR A 77 -7.12 -6.33 -3.37
N LEU A 78 -6.98 -5.01 -3.20
CA LEU A 78 -5.99 -4.25 -3.95
C LEU A 78 -4.64 -4.47 -3.32
N ARG A 79 -3.65 -4.72 -4.16
CA ARG A 79 -2.29 -4.95 -3.72
C ARG A 79 -1.32 -4.15 -4.55
N LEU A 80 -0.29 -3.63 -3.90
CA LEU A 80 0.81 -2.89 -4.50
C LEU A 80 2.12 -3.35 -3.87
N ASP A 81 3.11 -3.63 -4.70
CA ASP A 81 4.48 -3.89 -4.29
C ASP A 81 5.30 -2.63 -4.51
N PHE A 82 6.16 -2.29 -3.55
CA PHE A 82 7.15 -1.22 -3.63
C PHE A 82 8.55 -1.77 -3.38
N ASP A 83 9.49 -1.42 -4.25
CA ASP A 83 10.92 -1.70 -4.09
C ASP A 83 11.78 -0.63 -4.79
N GLU A 84 13.09 -0.86 -4.87
CA GLU A 84 14.02 0.03 -5.56
C GLU A 84 13.74 0.20 -7.07
N ASN A 85 12.99 -0.72 -7.68
CA ASN A 85 12.64 -0.69 -9.10
C ASN A 85 11.34 0.09 -9.36
N GLY A 86 10.54 0.36 -8.34
CA GLY A 86 9.34 1.20 -8.42
C GLY A 86 8.13 0.58 -7.72
N ILE A 87 6.94 0.81 -8.29
CA ILE A 87 5.68 0.30 -7.77
C ILE A 87 4.93 -0.53 -8.82
N ARG A 88 4.35 -1.65 -8.37
CA ARG A 88 3.52 -2.53 -9.21
C ARG A 88 2.27 -2.93 -8.45
N GLY A 89 1.10 -2.70 -9.00
CA GLY A 89 -0.15 -2.96 -8.28
C GLY A 89 -1.32 -3.34 -9.19
N GLY A 90 -2.35 -3.88 -8.56
CA GLY A 90 -3.56 -4.35 -9.21
C GLY A 90 -4.46 -5.10 -8.23
N TRP A 91 -5.45 -5.80 -8.78
CA TRP A 91 -6.29 -6.71 -7.99
C TRP A 91 -5.55 -8.02 -7.76
N SER A 92 -5.42 -8.42 -6.50
CA SER A 92 -4.96 -9.77 -6.15
C SER A 92 -5.94 -10.80 -6.71
N PRO A 93 -5.48 -11.81 -7.49
CA PRO A 93 -6.31 -12.93 -7.92
C PRO A 93 -6.77 -13.82 -6.77
N ALA A 94 -6.05 -13.80 -5.64
CA ALA A 94 -6.26 -14.70 -4.51
C ALA A 94 -6.85 -14.02 -3.26
N CYS A 95 -7.03 -12.69 -3.26
CA CYS A 95 -7.48 -11.91 -2.09
C CYS A 95 -6.51 -12.01 -0.88
N LEU A 96 -5.22 -11.74 -1.15
CA LEU A 96 -4.08 -11.61 -0.22
C LEU A 96 -3.62 -12.87 0.50
N ASN A 97 -4.55 -13.68 0.99
CA ASN A 97 -4.25 -14.79 1.89
C ASN A 97 -3.38 -15.91 1.26
N TRP A 98 -3.31 -16.02 -0.06
CA TRP A 98 -2.52 -17.06 -0.75
C TRP A 98 -1.38 -16.48 -1.61
N ASP A 99 -1.32 -15.17 -1.81
CA ASP A 99 -0.27 -14.48 -2.54
C ASP A 99 0.59 -13.55 -1.68
N ASP A 100 0.40 -13.57 -0.35
CA ASP A 100 1.34 -13.00 0.62
C ASP A 100 2.76 -13.55 0.42
N GLY A 101 3.76 -12.67 0.49
CA GLY A 101 5.17 -13.01 0.29
C GLY A 101 5.56 -13.39 -1.14
N VAL A 102 4.70 -13.22 -2.14
CA VAL A 102 5.00 -13.49 -3.55
C VAL A 102 4.81 -12.23 -4.37
N ARG A 103 5.83 -11.68 -5.04
CA ARG A 103 5.73 -10.45 -5.85
C ARG A 103 4.58 -10.45 -6.89
N ALA A 104 4.10 -9.27 -7.25
CA ALA A 104 2.92 -9.04 -8.08
C ALA A 104 2.95 -9.81 -9.41
N GLU A 105 4.10 -9.87 -10.09
CA GLU A 105 4.27 -10.64 -11.32
C GLU A 105 4.04 -12.14 -11.10
N ALA A 106 4.67 -12.70 -10.07
CA ALA A 106 4.53 -14.11 -9.70
C ALA A 106 3.13 -14.43 -9.14
N ALA A 107 2.49 -13.44 -8.50
CA ALA A 107 1.10 -13.50 -8.06
C ALA A 107 0.08 -13.33 -9.20
N GLN A 108 0.54 -13.16 -10.45
CA GLN A 108 -0.29 -12.98 -11.64
C GLN A 108 -1.22 -11.77 -11.56
N ILE A 109 -0.80 -10.72 -10.87
CA ILE A 109 -1.52 -9.45 -10.83
C ILE A 109 -1.43 -8.77 -12.20
N ASP A 110 -2.58 -8.41 -12.77
CA ASP A 110 -2.62 -7.61 -14.00
C ASP A 110 -2.28 -6.15 -13.70
N VAL A 111 -1.03 -5.79 -13.99
CA VAL A 111 -0.50 -4.43 -13.83
C VAL A 111 -0.74 -3.54 -15.05
N SER A 112 -1.25 -4.12 -16.15
CA SER A 112 -1.45 -3.42 -17.43
C SER A 112 -2.89 -2.99 -17.69
N GLY A 113 -3.83 -3.62 -16.97
CA GLY A 113 -5.26 -3.34 -17.08
C GLY A 113 -5.65 -1.96 -16.54
N PRO A 114 -6.93 -1.57 -16.68
CA PRO A 114 -7.45 -0.27 -16.25
C PRO A 114 -7.28 0.04 -14.76
N ASP A 115 -7.17 -1.00 -13.93
CA ASP A 115 -6.96 -0.91 -12.49
C ASP A 115 -5.51 -1.27 -12.10
N GLY A 116 -4.66 -1.60 -13.08
CA GLY A 116 -3.26 -1.93 -12.90
C GLY A 116 -2.38 -0.69 -12.71
N LEU A 117 -1.21 -0.91 -12.10
CA LEU A 117 -0.17 0.09 -11.92
C LEU A 117 1.19 -0.56 -12.18
N ASP A 118 1.98 0.00 -13.08
CA ASP A 118 3.40 -0.33 -13.26
C ASP A 118 4.15 0.98 -13.51
N LEU A 119 4.85 1.44 -12.47
CA LEU A 119 5.64 2.66 -12.53
C LEU A 119 7.05 2.36 -12.04
N ARG A 120 8.04 2.63 -12.90
CA ARG A 120 9.45 2.44 -12.59
C ARG A 120 9.99 3.58 -11.73
N ALA A 121 10.93 3.25 -10.85
CA ALA A 121 11.59 4.21 -9.97
C ALA A 121 12.23 5.37 -10.75
N ALA A 122 12.97 5.13 -11.83
CA ALA A 122 13.44 6.13 -12.82
C ALA A 122 13.92 7.51 -12.29
N GLY A 123 14.48 7.57 -11.07
CA GLY A 123 14.93 8.81 -10.42
C GLY A 123 13.92 9.47 -9.47
N HIS A 124 12.75 8.88 -9.31
CA HIS A 124 11.75 9.28 -8.32
C HIS A 124 12.14 8.86 -6.91
N THR A 125 11.72 9.67 -5.94
CA THR A 125 11.89 9.35 -4.52
C THR A 125 10.79 8.41 -4.02
N ALA A 126 10.98 7.86 -2.82
CA ALA A 126 9.96 7.05 -2.14
C ALA A 126 8.66 7.83 -1.94
N GLU A 127 8.74 9.12 -1.61
CA GLU A 127 7.58 10.00 -1.41
C GLU A 127 6.85 10.30 -2.73
N GLU A 128 7.57 10.47 -3.84
CA GLU A 128 6.96 10.62 -5.15
C GLU A 128 6.24 9.33 -5.58
N MET A 129 6.81 8.17 -5.28
CA MET A 129 6.15 6.88 -5.47
C MET A 129 4.91 6.74 -4.58
N ALA A 130 4.98 7.18 -3.32
CA ALA A 130 3.85 7.19 -2.42
C ALA A 130 2.71 8.09 -2.91
N LEU A 131 3.03 9.23 -3.54
CA LEU A 131 2.03 10.08 -4.19
C LEU A 131 1.28 9.34 -5.31
N ARG A 132 2.02 8.63 -6.17
CA ARG A 132 1.43 7.84 -7.26
C ARG A 132 0.62 6.65 -6.74
N ALA A 133 1.09 5.99 -5.69
CA ALA A 133 0.34 4.96 -5.00
C ALA A 133 -0.95 5.51 -4.39
N ALA A 134 -0.92 6.68 -3.76
CA ALA A 134 -2.10 7.33 -3.18
C ALA A 134 -3.14 7.70 -4.25
N GLU A 135 -2.71 8.31 -5.36
CA GLU A 135 -3.57 8.59 -6.52
C GLU A 135 -4.22 7.30 -7.03
N TRP A 136 -3.43 6.23 -7.13
CA TRP A 136 -3.94 4.94 -7.56
C TRP A 136 -4.93 4.35 -6.55
N PHE A 137 -4.60 4.25 -5.26
CA PHE A 137 -5.51 3.71 -4.24
C PHE A 137 -6.82 4.50 -4.14
N THR A 138 -6.81 5.81 -4.37
CA THR A 138 -8.02 6.65 -4.24
C THR A 138 -8.85 6.76 -5.53
N THR A 139 -8.27 6.43 -6.69
CA THR A 139 -9.00 6.44 -7.96
C THR A 139 -10.07 5.34 -7.97
N PRO A 140 -11.32 5.64 -8.40
CA PRO A 140 -12.36 4.62 -8.59
C PRO A 140 -11.86 3.48 -9.47
N LYS A 141 -12.09 2.24 -9.03
CA LYS A 141 -11.69 1.03 -9.76
C LYS A 141 -12.86 0.49 -10.58
N ASN A 142 -12.55 -0.27 -11.63
CA ASN A 142 -13.55 -0.79 -12.56
C ASN A 142 -14.28 -2.04 -12.06
N ARG A 143 -13.81 -2.68 -10.97
CA ARG A 143 -14.63 -3.68 -10.28
C ARG A 143 -15.87 -3.02 -9.69
N ARG A 144 -16.96 -3.79 -9.58
CA ARG A 144 -18.32 -3.34 -9.19
C ARG A 144 -18.44 -2.79 -7.75
N PHE A 145 -17.32 -2.69 -7.05
CA PHE A 145 -17.22 -2.14 -5.71
C PHE A 145 -17.08 -0.62 -5.84
N GLY A 146 -17.57 0.15 -4.86
CA GLY A 146 -17.43 1.61 -4.87
C GLY A 146 -15.96 2.05 -4.94
N PRO A 147 -15.66 3.37 -4.95
CA PRO A 147 -14.27 3.82 -4.85
C PRO A 147 -13.61 3.16 -3.64
N PRO A 148 -12.47 2.47 -3.82
CA PRO A 148 -11.85 1.66 -2.76
C PRO A 148 -11.46 2.53 -1.56
N CYS A 149 -11.02 3.76 -1.82
CA CYS A 149 -10.78 4.76 -0.78
C CYS A 149 -11.58 6.03 -1.08
N ARG A 150 -12.05 6.74 -0.04
CA ARG A 150 -12.68 8.06 -0.19
C ARG A 150 -11.64 9.17 -0.07
N THR A 151 -11.92 10.36 -0.61
CA THR A 151 -11.13 11.58 -0.37
C THR A 151 -11.73 12.39 0.75
#